data_AF-A0A2T7URB6-F1
#
_entry.id   AF-A0A2T7URB6-F1
#
_cell.length_a   1.000
_cell.length_b   1.000
_cell.length_c   1.000
_cell.angle_alpha   90.00
_cell.angle_beta   90.00
_cell.angle_gamma   90.00
#
_symmetry.space_group_name_H-M   'P 1'
#
loop_
_entity.id
_entity.type
_entity.pdbx_description
1 polymer ?
#
loop_
_entity_poly.entity_id
_entity_poly.type
_entity_poly.pdbx_seq_one_letter_code
_entity_poly.pdbx_strand_id
1 'polypeptide(L)'
;MLIPATSATRLVVSRSSPSATRMRAAASRIASTVARARACRGVFLGTIGPDIGASGCELRNLSDCSFFAHRTRQGNPRTQDMTWTIFVHLRATPAWLSLPPAQRDTIAAECLALALVDDRVTMRFYDAEAFSGAASDIAVFETSDMLAYYFTMERLRNTPLISAPYFEVVSITPALENGFRLFQQEEAAA
;
A
#
# COMPACT_ATOMS: atom_id res chain seq x y z
N MET A 1 47.65 -18.60 25.81
CA MET A 1 47.71 -17.20 26.27
C MET A 1 47.06 -16.31 25.22
N LEU A 2 46.48 -15.20 25.67
CA LEU A 2 45.47 -14.35 25.01
C LEU A 2 45.92 -13.55 23.76
N ILE A 3 44.91 -13.22 22.93
CA ILE A 3 44.77 -12.20 21.84
C ILE A 3 45.19 -10.79 22.42
N PRO A 4 45.64 -9.74 21.67
CA PRO A 4 44.88 -9.26 20.53
C PRO A 4 45.50 -8.54 19.32
N ALA A 5 44.64 -8.48 18.30
CA ALA A 5 44.70 -7.69 17.08
C ALA A 5 44.73 -6.18 17.35
N THR A 6 45.48 -5.43 16.53
CA THR A 6 45.31 -3.99 16.38
C THR A 6 45.97 -3.52 15.07
N SER A 7 45.18 -3.08 14.09
CA SER A 7 45.27 -1.69 13.61
C SER A 7 44.22 -1.44 12.52
N ALA A 8 43.30 -0.53 12.84
CA ALA A 8 42.24 -0.05 11.97
C ALA A 8 42.74 1.19 11.20
N THR A 9 42.70 1.12 9.87
CA THR A 9 42.87 2.29 9.01
C THR A 9 41.60 3.14 9.06
N ARG A 10 41.68 4.30 9.72
CA ARG A 10 40.61 5.27 9.83
C ARG A 10 40.48 6.06 8.52
N LEU A 11 39.50 5.73 7.68
CA LEU A 11 39.10 6.56 6.55
C LEU A 11 38.09 7.60 7.03
N VAL A 12 38.50 8.87 7.08
CA VAL A 12 37.60 10.00 7.36
C VAL A 12 36.90 10.38 6.06
N VAL A 13 35.65 9.96 5.88
CA VAL A 13 34.76 10.50 4.84
C VAL A 13 34.06 11.71 5.44
N SER A 14 34.43 12.91 5.00
CA SER A 14 33.65 14.12 5.28
C SER A 14 32.30 14.01 4.56
N ARG A 15 31.23 13.74 5.30
CA ARG A 15 29.86 13.90 4.78
C ARG A 15 29.54 15.38 4.76
N SER A 16 29.64 16.01 3.60
CA SER A 16 28.97 17.29 3.35
C SER A 16 27.46 17.06 3.43
N SER A 17 26.80 17.64 4.43
CA SER A 17 25.35 17.57 4.58
C SER A 17 24.64 18.11 3.32
N PRO A 18 23.74 17.35 2.68
CA PRO A 18 22.97 17.89 1.57
C PRO A 18 22.00 18.95 2.11
N SER A 19 22.16 20.18 1.60
CA SER A 19 21.23 21.28 1.86
C SER A 19 19.80 20.87 1.48
N ALA A 20 18.88 20.95 2.45
CA ALA A 20 17.45 20.65 2.32
C ALA A 20 16.76 21.37 1.13
N THR A 21 17.36 22.46 0.65
CA THR A 21 16.88 23.25 -0.49
C THR A 21 16.98 22.49 -1.83
N ARG A 22 17.94 21.57 -2.00
CA ARG A 22 18.08 20.81 -3.26
C ARG A 22 17.07 19.68 -3.42
N MET A 23 16.63 19.07 -2.31
CA MET A 23 15.60 18.01 -2.33
C MET A 23 14.22 18.54 -2.76
N ARG A 24 13.84 19.76 -2.35
CA ARG A 24 12.56 20.38 -2.75
C ARG A 24 12.47 20.60 -4.27
N ALA A 25 13.56 21.01 -4.90
CA ALA A 25 13.59 21.27 -6.34
C ALA A 25 13.42 19.99 -7.18
N ALA A 26 13.93 18.85 -6.70
CA ALA A 26 13.77 17.56 -7.39
C ALA A 26 12.32 17.05 -7.28
N ALA A 27 11.71 17.11 -6.09
CA ALA A 27 10.33 16.67 -5.87
C ALA A 27 9.31 17.51 -6.68
N SER A 28 9.50 18.82 -6.78
CA SER A 28 8.61 19.69 -7.58
C SER A 28 8.69 19.42 -9.09
N ARG A 29 9.85 19.01 -9.62
CA ARG A 29 9.99 18.67 -11.06
C ARG A 29 9.34 17.33 -11.39
N ILE A 30 9.43 16.34 -10.50
CA ILE A 30 8.78 15.03 -10.69
C ILE A 30 7.25 15.21 -10.73
N ALA A 31 6.67 15.99 -9.81
CA ALA A 31 5.23 16.26 -9.78
C ALA A 31 4.71 16.97 -11.05
N SER A 32 5.49 17.89 -11.64
CA SER A 32 5.07 18.61 -12.85
C SER A 32 5.11 17.76 -14.11
N THR A 33 5.91 16.70 -14.13
CA THR A 33 6.05 15.81 -15.30
C THR A 33 4.89 14.82 -15.38
N VAL A 34 4.42 14.34 -14.23
CA VAL A 34 3.26 13.43 -14.14
C VAL A 34 1.95 14.13 -14.51
N ALA A 35 1.80 15.41 -14.18
CA ALA A 35 0.59 16.17 -14.52
C ALA A 35 0.42 16.44 -16.03
N ARG A 36 1.52 16.56 -16.79
CA ARG A 36 1.46 16.83 -18.23
C ARG A 36 1.16 15.60 -19.09
N ALA A 37 1.35 14.37 -18.57
CA ALA A 37 1.18 13.15 -19.35
C ALA A 37 -0.26 12.60 -19.40
N ARG A 38 -1.24 13.22 -18.71
CA ARG A 38 -2.64 12.71 -18.63
C ARG A 38 -3.64 13.37 -19.59
N ALA A 39 -3.19 14.16 -20.55
CA ALA A 39 -4.07 14.74 -21.57
C ALA A 39 -4.07 13.92 -22.88
N CYS A 40 -4.53 12.66 -22.82
CA CYS A 40 -4.94 11.94 -24.02
C CYS A 40 -6.46 12.09 -24.18
N ARG A 41 -6.88 12.89 -25.17
CA ARG A 41 -8.28 12.96 -25.63
C ARG A 41 -8.62 11.64 -26.35
N GLY A 42 -9.55 10.88 -25.78
CA GLY A 42 -10.34 9.89 -26.52
C GLY A 42 -11.72 10.48 -26.78
N VAL A 43 -12.03 10.77 -28.04
CA VAL A 43 -13.40 11.04 -28.49
C VAL A 43 -14.05 9.69 -28.70
N PHE A 44 -15.17 9.43 -28.03
CA PHE A 44 -16.05 8.33 -28.38
C PHE A 44 -17.46 8.87 -28.58
N LEU A 45 -17.90 8.85 -29.85
CA LEU A 45 -19.27 9.06 -30.26
C LEU A 45 -20.05 7.78 -29.96
N GLY A 46 -21.05 7.89 -29.09
CA GLY A 46 -22.00 6.81 -28.82
C GLY A 46 -23.28 7.37 -28.21
N THR A 47 -24.30 7.56 -29.02
CA THR A 47 -25.67 7.90 -28.62
C THR A 47 -26.43 6.62 -28.25
N ILE A 48 -26.95 6.50 -27.02
CA ILE A 48 -28.11 5.64 -26.71
C ILE A 48 -28.96 6.36 -25.63
N GLY A 49 -30.27 6.43 -25.88
CA GLY A 49 -31.27 7.16 -25.10
C GLY A 49 -31.67 6.49 -23.78
N PRO A 50 -32.65 7.07 -23.07
CA PRO A 50 -33.02 6.67 -21.72
C PRO A 50 -34.08 5.58 -21.75
N ASP A 51 -33.91 4.52 -20.96
CA ASP A 51 -35.05 3.91 -20.25
C ASP A 51 -34.60 2.95 -19.14
N ILE A 52 -35.51 2.83 -18.19
CA ILE A 52 -35.39 2.37 -16.81
C ILE A 52 -35.52 0.84 -16.70
N GLY A 53 -34.77 0.22 -15.78
CA GLY A 53 -35.31 -0.92 -15.01
C GLY A 53 -34.51 -2.24 -15.00
N ALA A 54 -34.15 -2.63 -13.77
CA ALA A 54 -34.01 -3.99 -13.24
C ALA A 54 -32.78 -4.87 -13.59
N SER A 55 -32.01 -5.10 -12.53
CA SER A 55 -31.55 -6.40 -12.00
C SER A 55 -31.04 -7.47 -12.99
N GLY A 56 -29.72 -7.61 -13.03
CA GLY A 56 -29.04 -8.81 -13.50
C GLY A 56 -27.64 -8.86 -12.89
N CYS A 57 -27.50 -9.49 -11.73
CA CYS A 57 -26.19 -9.82 -11.17
C CYS A 57 -25.72 -11.11 -11.85
N GLU A 58 -24.95 -10.98 -12.93
CA GLU A 58 -24.27 -12.11 -13.57
C GLU A 58 -22.77 -11.99 -13.27
N LEU A 59 -22.31 -12.78 -12.30
CA LEU A 59 -20.90 -12.92 -11.93
C LEU A 59 -20.16 -13.65 -13.05
N ARG A 60 -19.39 -12.91 -13.85
CA ARG A 60 -18.33 -13.46 -14.70
C ARG A 60 -17.08 -12.57 -14.58
N ASN A 61 -15.98 -13.20 -14.16
CA ASN A 61 -14.60 -12.71 -14.06
C ASN A 61 -14.22 -11.90 -12.80
N LEU A 62 -13.17 -12.39 -12.13
CA LEU A 62 -12.61 -11.91 -10.87
C LEU A 62 -11.43 -10.92 -11.06
N SER A 63 -11.36 -10.23 -12.20
CA SER A 63 -10.20 -9.40 -12.57
C SER A 63 -10.45 -7.89 -12.64
N ASP A 64 -11.65 -7.40 -12.31
CA ASP A 64 -11.95 -5.96 -12.33
C ASP A 64 -12.51 -5.47 -10.99
N CYS A 65 -11.67 -5.47 -9.96
CA CYS A 65 -11.90 -4.67 -8.76
C CYS A 65 -11.20 -3.31 -8.89
N SER A 66 -11.65 -2.48 -9.83
CA SER A 66 -11.36 -1.05 -9.83
C SER A 66 -12.63 -0.26 -9.56
N PHE A 67 -13.15 -0.36 -8.33
CA PHE A 67 -14.17 0.56 -7.85
C PHE A 67 -13.49 1.70 -7.08
N PHE A 68 -12.93 2.66 -7.82
CA PHE A 68 -12.51 3.94 -7.25
C PHE A 68 -13.74 4.83 -7.03
N ALA A 69 -14.47 4.57 -5.95
CA ALA A 69 -15.37 5.57 -5.39
C ALA A 69 -14.55 6.45 -4.44
N HIS A 70 -14.03 7.57 -4.97
CA HIS A 70 -13.53 8.65 -4.11
C HIS A 70 -14.71 9.24 -3.33
N ARG A 71 -15.02 8.65 -2.17
CA ARG A 71 -15.94 9.24 -1.21
C ARG A 71 -15.21 10.36 -0.49
N THR A 72 -15.27 11.58 -1.02
CA THR A 72 -14.92 12.79 -0.27
C THR A 72 -15.94 12.97 0.85
N ARG A 73 -15.63 12.46 2.04
CA ARG A 73 -16.41 12.67 3.26
C ARG A 73 -16.21 14.13 3.70
N GLN A 74 -17.21 14.98 3.52
CA GLN A 74 -17.23 16.30 4.17
C GLN A 74 -17.59 16.11 5.65
N GLY A 75 -16.56 15.92 6.48
CA GLY A 75 -16.67 15.90 7.95
C GLY A 75 -16.28 17.25 8.57
N ASN A 76 -16.79 17.52 9.77
CA ASN A 76 -16.47 18.69 10.60
C ASN A 76 -14.95 18.94 10.69
N PRO A 77 -14.44 20.17 10.42
CA PRO A 77 -13.00 20.44 10.33
C PRO A 77 -12.21 20.28 11.65
N ARG A 78 -12.89 20.09 12.80
CA ARG A 78 -12.22 19.92 14.10
C ARG A 78 -11.75 18.49 14.40
N THR A 79 -12.13 17.52 13.58
CA THR A 79 -11.66 16.14 13.66
C THR A 79 -11.37 15.70 12.23
N GLN A 80 -10.17 16.00 11.74
CA GLN A 80 -9.69 15.26 10.58
C GLN A 80 -9.60 13.79 10.99
N ASP A 81 -10.42 12.96 10.37
CA ASP A 81 -10.27 11.51 10.43
C ASP A 81 -8.92 11.19 9.76
N MET A 82 -7.87 11.03 10.58
CA MET A 82 -6.54 10.68 10.08
C MET A 82 -6.58 9.28 9.48
N THR A 83 -6.39 9.20 8.17
CA THR A 83 -6.22 7.92 7.49
C THR A 83 -4.77 7.49 7.59
N TRP A 84 -4.55 6.31 8.17
CA TRP A 84 -3.28 5.61 8.16
C TRP A 84 -3.12 4.85 6.85
N THR A 85 -1.92 4.89 6.30
CA THR A 85 -1.48 4.00 5.22
C THR A 85 -0.45 3.05 5.79
N ILE A 86 -0.71 1.75 5.79
CA ILE A 86 0.16 0.74 6.38
C ILE A 86 0.75 -0.13 5.29
N PHE A 87 2.08 -0.10 5.15
CA PHE A 87 2.81 -0.93 4.20
C PHE A 87 3.27 -2.21 4.89
N VAL A 88 2.74 -3.35 4.46
CA VAL A 88 3.13 -4.67 4.91
C VAL A 88 3.96 -5.32 3.82
N HIS A 89 5.25 -5.51 4.10
CA HIS A 89 6.18 -6.16 3.21
C HIS A 89 6.15 -7.65 3.45
N LEU A 90 5.93 -8.42 2.38
CA LEU A 90 5.77 -9.85 2.43
C LEU A 90 6.85 -10.54 1.60
N ARG A 91 7.20 -11.75 2.00
CA ARG A 91 8.06 -12.64 1.22
C ARG A 91 7.39 -13.99 1.03
N ALA A 92 7.11 -14.35 -0.22
CA ALA A 92 6.64 -15.67 -0.58
C ALA A 92 7.71 -16.73 -0.21
N THR A 93 7.27 -17.79 0.46
CA THR A 93 8.16 -18.90 0.82
C THR A 93 8.23 -19.95 -0.30
N PRO A 94 9.25 -20.82 -0.32
CA PRO A 94 9.31 -21.92 -1.29
C PRO A 94 8.08 -22.83 -1.24
N ALA A 95 7.47 -22.99 -0.05
CA ALA A 95 6.24 -23.76 0.10
C ALA A 95 5.10 -23.15 -0.74
N TRP A 96 4.94 -21.83 -0.72
CA TRP A 96 3.97 -21.13 -1.55
C TRP A 96 4.26 -21.27 -3.04
N LEU A 97 5.53 -21.07 -3.44
CA LEU A 97 5.94 -21.13 -4.83
C LEU A 97 5.90 -22.54 -5.43
N SER A 98 5.90 -23.57 -4.58
CA SER A 98 5.74 -24.97 -5.02
C SER A 98 4.29 -25.33 -5.40
N LEU A 99 3.30 -24.51 -5.02
CA LEU A 99 1.90 -24.76 -5.32
C LEU A 99 1.55 -24.40 -6.78
N PRO A 100 0.64 -25.16 -7.43
CA PRO A 100 0.07 -24.77 -8.71
C PRO A 100 -0.60 -23.39 -8.63
N PRO A 101 -0.52 -22.54 -9.68
CA PRO A 101 -1.12 -21.21 -9.68
C PRO A 101 -2.60 -21.17 -9.27
N ALA A 102 -3.42 -22.07 -9.82
CA ALA A 102 -4.84 -22.13 -9.47
C ALA A 102 -5.09 -22.41 -7.98
N GLN A 103 -4.24 -23.24 -7.35
CA GLN A 103 -4.34 -23.52 -5.92
C GLN A 103 -3.95 -22.30 -5.07
N ARG A 104 -2.94 -21.53 -5.51
CA ARG A 104 -2.55 -20.27 -4.86
C ARG A 104 -3.70 -19.27 -4.90
N ASP A 105 -4.35 -19.13 -6.05
CA ASP A 105 -5.47 -18.19 -6.22
C ASP A 105 -6.65 -18.55 -5.30
N THR A 106 -7.01 -19.83 -5.23
CA THR A 106 -8.06 -20.31 -4.31
C THR A 106 -7.72 -20.02 -2.86
N ILE A 107 -6.51 -20.39 -2.41
CA ILE A 107 -6.09 -20.17 -1.02
C ILE A 107 -6.09 -18.67 -0.70
N ALA A 108 -5.52 -17.84 -1.58
CA ALA A 108 -5.46 -16.39 -1.37
C ALA A 108 -6.85 -15.78 -1.27
N ALA A 109 -7.77 -16.13 -2.18
CA ALA A 109 -9.14 -15.62 -2.17
C ALA A 109 -9.88 -15.98 -0.87
N GLU A 110 -9.80 -17.24 -0.44
CA GLU A 110 -10.43 -17.70 0.81
C GLU A 110 -9.86 -17.00 2.04
N CYS A 111 -8.54 -16.89 2.13
CA CYS A 111 -7.87 -16.24 3.26
C CYS A 111 -8.21 -14.74 3.34
N LEU A 112 -8.21 -14.05 2.19
CA LEU A 112 -8.53 -12.63 2.12
C LEU A 112 -10.00 -12.37 2.43
N ALA A 113 -10.92 -13.22 1.98
CA ALA A 113 -12.35 -13.12 2.32
C ALA A 113 -12.62 -13.26 3.82
N LEU A 114 -11.84 -14.09 4.53
CA LEU A 114 -11.92 -14.24 5.98
C LEU A 114 -11.32 -13.05 6.75
N ALA A 115 -10.27 -12.43 6.20
CA ALA A 115 -9.57 -11.35 6.86
C ALA A 115 -10.18 -9.97 6.65
N LEU A 116 -10.59 -9.67 5.41
CA LEU A 116 -11.08 -8.35 4.96
C LEU A 116 -12.60 -8.25 5.06
N VAL A 117 -13.13 -8.61 6.23
CA VAL A 117 -14.58 -8.55 6.53
C VAL A 117 -15.05 -7.17 7.04
N ASP A 118 -14.10 -6.29 7.38
CA ASP A 118 -14.39 -5.00 7.99
C ASP A 118 -14.19 -3.87 6.96
N ASP A 119 -15.28 -3.24 6.54
CA ASP A 119 -15.29 -2.17 5.52
C ASP A 119 -14.50 -0.92 5.93
N ARG A 120 -14.07 -0.81 7.20
CA ARG A 120 -13.21 0.27 7.69
C ARG A 120 -11.75 0.10 7.28
N VAL A 121 -11.37 -1.06 6.75
CA VAL A 121 -10.01 -1.37 6.31
C VAL A 121 -10.05 -1.75 4.84
N THR A 122 -9.36 -0.98 4.01
CA THR A 122 -9.15 -1.35 2.60
C THR A 122 -7.76 -1.93 2.41
N MET A 123 -7.57 -2.75 1.38
CA MET A 123 -6.29 -3.34 1.04
C MET A 123 -6.03 -3.25 -0.46
N ARG A 124 -4.79 -2.95 -0.83
CA ARG A 124 -4.25 -3.10 -2.20
C ARG A 124 -3.00 -3.98 -2.15
N PHE A 125 -2.73 -4.69 -3.22
CA PHE A 125 -1.59 -5.60 -3.31
C PHE A 125 -0.72 -5.24 -4.51
N TYR A 126 0.60 -5.29 -4.33
CA TYR A 126 1.59 -4.95 -5.34
C TYR A 126 2.68 -6.03 -5.38
N ASP A 127 2.97 -6.51 -6.58
CA ASP A 127 4.13 -7.36 -6.83
C ASP A 127 5.41 -6.51 -6.88
N ALA A 128 6.43 -6.97 -6.16
CA ALA A 128 7.74 -6.35 -6.05
C ALA A 128 8.89 -7.32 -6.39
N GLU A 129 8.60 -8.57 -6.75
CA GLU A 129 9.59 -9.66 -6.81
C GLU A 129 10.70 -9.41 -7.83
N ALA A 130 10.37 -8.75 -8.95
CA ALA A 130 11.33 -8.41 -9.99
C ALA A 130 12.23 -7.21 -9.63
N PHE A 131 11.87 -6.43 -8.60
CA PHE A 131 12.49 -5.13 -8.31
C PHE A 131 13.16 -5.05 -6.93
N SER A 132 12.93 -6.04 -6.06
CA SER A 132 13.40 -6.04 -4.68
C SER A 132 13.84 -7.42 -4.23
N GLY A 133 15.05 -7.53 -3.69
CA GLY A 133 15.49 -8.73 -2.96
C GLY A 133 14.97 -8.78 -1.52
N ALA A 134 14.41 -7.68 -1.00
CA ALA A 134 13.97 -7.58 0.39
C ALA A 134 12.56 -8.12 0.60
N ALA A 135 11.66 -7.94 -0.34
CA ALA A 135 10.26 -8.39 -0.27
C ALA A 135 9.80 -8.74 -1.68
N SER A 136 9.04 -9.83 -1.83
CA SER A 136 8.42 -10.20 -3.11
C SER A 136 7.11 -9.45 -3.31
N ASP A 137 6.43 -9.05 -2.24
CA ASP A 137 5.12 -8.44 -2.34
C ASP A 137 4.93 -7.34 -1.29
N ILE A 138 4.03 -6.39 -1.60
CA ILE A 138 3.65 -5.31 -0.70
C ILE A 138 2.13 -5.24 -0.63
N ALA A 139 1.59 -5.50 0.55
CA ALA A 139 0.19 -5.23 0.88
C ALA A 139 0.09 -3.84 1.52
N VAL A 140 -0.79 -3.00 0.99
CA VAL A 140 -1.03 -1.63 1.47
C VAL A 140 -2.43 -1.57 2.04
N PHE A 141 -2.51 -1.29 3.33
CA PHE A 141 -3.79 -1.11 4.03
C PHE A 141 -4.07 0.36 4.25
N GLU A 142 -5.34 0.75 4.17
CA GLU A 142 -5.78 2.10 4.57
C GLU A 142 -6.93 2.01 5.56
N THR A 143 -6.86 2.79 6.64
CA THR A 143 -7.92 2.87 7.64
C THR A 143 -7.81 4.13 8.49
N SER A 144 -8.93 4.59 9.06
CA SER A 144 -8.93 5.56 10.17
C SER A 144 -9.04 4.89 11.55
N ASP A 145 -9.22 3.57 11.61
CA ASP A 145 -9.36 2.79 12.84
C ASP A 145 -8.24 1.72 12.93
N MET A 146 -7.20 2.03 13.69
CA MET A 146 -6.07 1.12 13.89
C MET A 146 -6.44 -0.17 14.63
N LEU A 147 -7.51 -0.18 15.42
CA LEU A 147 -7.99 -1.41 16.07
C LEU A 147 -8.67 -2.33 15.04
N ALA A 148 -9.41 -1.75 14.09
CA ALA A 148 -9.96 -2.51 12.95
C ALA A 148 -8.83 -3.15 12.13
N TYR A 149 -7.76 -2.39 11.83
CA TYR A 149 -6.57 -2.93 11.18
C TYR A 149 -5.91 -4.06 11.99
N TYR A 150 -5.75 -3.89 13.30
CA TYR A 150 -5.20 -4.92 14.18
C TYR A 150 -6.00 -6.23 14.09
N PHE A 151 -7.34 -6.16 14.14
CA PHE A 151 -8.20 -7.34 13.99
C PHE A 151 -8.09 -7.97 12.60
N THR A 152 -7.97 -7.18 11.53
CA THR A 152 -7.70 -7.71 10.19
C THR A 152 -6.39 -8.49 10.13
N MET A 153 -5.32 -7.95 10.73
CA MET A 153 -4.03 -8.66 10.79
C MET A 153 -4.10 -9.92 11.65
N GLU A 154 -4.85 -9.91 12.75
CA GLU A 154 -5.05 -11.10 13.59
C GLU A 154 -5.82 -12.19 12.84
N ARG A 155 -6.83 -11.82 12.04
CA ARG A 155 -7.51 -12.78 11.15
C ARG A 155 -6.55 -13.33 10.10
N LEU A 156 -5.79 -12.48 9.40
CA LEU A 156 -4.77 -12.92 8.42
C LEU A 156 -3.77 -13.90 9.02
N ARG A 157 -3.29 -13.62 10.25
CA ARG A 157 -2.34 -14.47 10.97
C ARG A 157 -2.88 -15.89 11.19
N ASN A 158 -4.18 -16.02 11.36
CA ASN A 158 -4.86 -17.30 11.55
C ASN A 158 -5.22 -18.02 10.23
N THR A 159 -4.93 -17.41 9.07
CA THR A 159 -5.11 -18.05 7.76
C THR A 159 -3.86 -18.78 7.28
N PRO A 160 -3.98 -19.80 6.41
CA PRO A 160 -2.83 -20.49 5.81
C PRO A 160 -1.77 -19.59 5.17
N LEU A 161 -2.14 -18.38 4.70
CA LEU A 161 -1.15 -17.43 4.18
C LEU A 161 -0.02 -17.16 5.19
N ILE A 162 -0.32 -17.12 6.49
CA ILE A 162 0.65 -16.86 7.56
C ILE A 162 0.85 -18.09 8.46
N SER A 163 -0.20 -18.87 8.75
CA SER A 163 -0.15 -20.03 9.65
C SER A 163 0.48 -21.28 9.02
N ALA A 164 0.35 -21.47 7.70
CA ALA A 164 1.05 -22.49 6.91
C ALA A 164 2.33 -21.93 6.25
N PRO A 165 3.01 -21.03 6.97
CA PRO A 165 3.86 -19.92 6.50
C PRO A 165 4.11 -19.84 4.98
N TYR A 166 3.06 -19.59 4.20
CA TYR A 166 3.21 -19.34 2.76
C TYR A 166 3.84 -17.98 2.46
N PHE A 167 3.58 -17.00 3.33
CA PHE A 167 4.23 -15.71 3.33
C PHE A 167 4.85 -15.40 4.69
N GLU A 168 6.06 -14.85 4.64
CA GLU A 168 6.73 -14.24 5.79
C GLU A 168 6.39 -12.74 5.80
N VAL A 169 5.97 -12.21 6.96
CA VAL A 169 5.85 -10.77 7.18
C VAL A 169 7.24 -10.22 7.50
N VAL A 170 7.84 -9.52 6.54
CA VAL A 170 9.21 -8.97 6.66
C VAL A 170 9.21 -7.69 7.48
N SER A 171 8.25 -6.79 7.23
CA SER A 171 8.10 -5.55 7.98
C SER A 171 6.70 -4.97 7.85
N ILE A 172 6.31 -4.18 8.84
CA ILE A 172 5.07 -3.40 8.84
C ILE A 172 5.45 -1.95 9.10
N THR A 173 5.10 -1.05 8.18
CA THR A 173 5.44 0.38 8.26
C THR A 173 4.17 1.21 8.16
N PRO A 174 3.57 1.62 9.30
CA PRO A 174 2.48 2.60 9.31
C PRO A 174 3.00 4.00 8.94
N ALA A 175 2.23 4.73 8.13
CA ALA A 175 2.57 6.07 7.66
C ALA A 175 1.32 6.95 7.55
N LEU A 176 1.54 8.27 7.54
CA LEU A 176 0.50 9.27 7.27
C LEU A 176 0.69 9.81 5.86
N GLU A 177 -0.37 9.74 5.05
CA GLU A 177 -0.36 10.35 3.73
C GLU A 177 -0.26 11.88 3.86
N ASN A 178 0.76 12.49 3.25
CA ASN A 178 0.99 13.94 3.28
C ASN A 178 1.06 14.56 4.69
N GLY A 179 1.43 13.79 5.74
CA GLY A 179 1.41 14.27 7.14
C GLY A 179 2.18 15.57 7.40
N PHE A 180 3.22 15.87 6.60
CA PHE A 180 3.95 17.15 6.68
C PHE A 180 3.06 18.37 6.39
N ARG A 181 2.03 18.24 5.54
CA ARG A 181 1.10 19.34 5.24
C ARG A 181 0.20 19.64 6.41
N LEU A 182 -0.23 18.60 7.14
CA LEU A 182 -1.04 18.76 8.35
C LEU A 182 -0.26 19.54 9.40
N PHE A 183 0.98 19.14 9.65
CA PHE A 183 1.88 19.88 10.55
C PHE A 183 2.04 21.35 10.14
N GLN A 184 2.26 21.63 8.86
CA GLN A 184 2.40 23.01 8.36
C GLN A 184 1.13 23.84 8.54
N GLN A 185 -0.05 23.23 8.47
CA GLN A 185 -1.32 23.92 8.68
C GLN A 185 -1.52 24.30 10.15
N GLU A 186 -1.21 23.37 11.08
CA GLU A 186 -1.27 23.62 12.52
C GLU A 186 -0.30 24.71 12.96
N GLU A 187 0.96 24.66 12.51
CA GLU A 187 1.97 25.69 12.84
C GLU A 187 1.64 27.07 12.25
N ALA A 188 0.94 27.13 11.11
CA ALA A 188 0.51 28.39 10.53
C ALA A 188 -0.73 28.99 11.23
N ALA A 189 -1.46 28.19 12.00
CA ALA A 189 -2.64 28.59 12.74
C ALA A 189 -2.34 28.99 14.20
N ALA A 190 -1.16 28.65 14.71
CA ALA A 190 -0.64 29.01 16.04
C ALA A 190 -0.04 30.44 16.07
#